data_AF-X1E6L0-F1
#
_entry.id   AF-X1E6L0-F1
#
_cell.length_a   1.000
_cell.length_b   1.000
_cell.length_c   1.000
_cell.angle_alpha   90.00
_cell.angle_beta   90.00
_cell.angle_gamma   90.00
#
_symmetry.space_group_name_H-M   'P 1'
#
loop_
_entity.id
_entity.type
_entity.pdbx_description
1 polymer ?
#
loop_
_entity_poly.entity_id
_entity_poly.type
_entity_poly.pdbx_seq_one_letter_code
_entity_poly.pdbx_strand_id
1 'polypeptide(L)'
;KRNRYIKGLDLSIKQLRNKIEQVSEDRQERYRKKIKDLFWTKEFITQIFHELPQDIFDYNISPKQIARGLLNIVTNYSKIDEDNNLDEEAIKKIKERLTILIEIDYPLPNMLVNEVLTLIADLIKNERVDCSEPRGGCLHTASYKKGIWLNRPYNFIVGMDSAKFPDSAHDGSIFLDAEKKNTGRINPNKEKGKENQYKMLQLLTSLKGKIILSYSRFDTQDNRELAPSSLMLQLYRLKTGDKQKDYSDFYSSFQNTSGFVPCKPQEILDSADWFLY
;
A
#
# COMPACT_ATOMS: atom_id res chain seq x y z
N LYS A 1 17.24 22.64 -4.39
CA LYS A 1 15.97 22.43 -5.17
C LYS A 1 14.93 23.55 -4.96
N ARG A 2 14.66 24.03 -3.73
CA ARG A 2 13.78 25.20 -3.42
C ARG A 2 13.98 26.42 -4.34
N ASN A 3 15.23 26.90 -4.45
CA ASN A 3 15.58 28.07 -5.28
C ASN A 3 15.28 27.87 -6.77
N ARG A 4 15.27 26.63 -7.27
CA ARG A 4 14.92 26.34 -8.67
C ARG A 4 13.43 26.56 -8.92
N TYR A 5 12.57 26.06 -8.02
CA TYR A 5 11.12 26.22 -8.14
C TYR A 5 10.69 27.67 -7.96
N ILE A 6 11.20 28.36 -6.95
CA ILE A 6 10.88 29.78 -6.70
C ILE A 6 11.31 30.65 -7.88
N LYS A 7 12.55 30.49 -8.38
CA LYS A 7 13.02 31.24 -9.57
C LYS A 7 12.20 30.94 -10.82
N GLY A 8 11.79 29.68 -11.01
CA GLY A 8 10.94 29.29 -12.14
C GLY A 8 9.55 29.92 -12.11
N LEU A 9 8.94 29.99 -10.91
CA LEU A 9 7.66 30.67 -10.70
C LEU A 9 7.78 32.18 -10.92
N ASP A 10 8.85 32.81 -10.40
CA ASP A 10 9.09 34.24 -10.61
C ASP A 10 9.27 34.61 -12.09
N LEU A 11 9.98 33.78 -12.84
CA LEU A 11 10.16 33.95 -14.28
C LEU A 11 8.84 33.80 -15.03
N SER A 12 8.01 32.82 -14.64
CA SER A 12 6.68 32.60 -15.23
C SER A 12 5.72 33.76 -14.94
N ILE A 13 5.74 34.29 -13.70
CA ILE A 13 4.96 35.47 -13.32
C ILE A 13 5.40 36.69 -14.14
N LYS A 14 6.71 36.92 -14.30
CA LYS A 14 7.25 38.03 -15.11
C LYS A 14 6.83 37.92 -16.58
N GLN A 15 6.91 36.72 -17.17
CA GLN A 15 6.48 36.49 -18.55
C GLN A 15 4.98 36.71 -18.76
N LEU A 16 4.14 36.30 -17.80
CA LEU A 16 2.70 36.52 -17.88
C LEU A 16 2.33 37.99 -17.69
N ARG A 17 3.03 38.72 -16.83
CA ARG A 17 2.86 40.19 -16.69
C ARG A 17 3.15 40.92 -18.00
N ASN A 18 4.27 40.60 -18.65
CA ASN A 18 4.62 41.21 -19.94
C ASN A 18 3.60 40.88 -21.05
N LYS A 19 2.95 39.71 -21.00
CA LYS A 19 1.93 39.30 -21.96
C LYS A 19 0.57 39.97 -21.72
N ILE A 20 0.27 40.44 -20.51
CA ILE A 20 -1.00 41.14 -20.23
C ILE A 20 -1.08 42.48 -20.99
N GLU A 21 0.04 43.16 -21.17
CA GLU A 21 0.11 44.46 -21.85
C GLU A 21 -0.21 44.40 -23.36
N GLN A 22 -0.25 43.21 -23.95
CA GLN A 22 -0.34 43.01 -25.41
C GLN A 22 -1.65 42.35 -25.88
N VAL A 23 -2.63 42.15 -25.01
CA VAL A 23 -3.79 41.28 -25.30
C VAL A 23 -5.12 41.91 -24.86
N SER A 24 -6.23 41.53 -25.51
CA SER A 24 -7.62 41.95 -25.23
C SER A 24 -8.08 41.69 -23.79
N GLU A 25 -9.02 42.50 -23.28
CA GLU A 25 -9.49 42.51 -21.88
C GLU A 25 -9.90 41.13 -21.33
N ASP A 26 -10.67 40.34 -22.08
CA ASP A 26 -11.10 38.98 -21.68
C ASP A 26 -9.91 38.02 -21.44
N ARG A 27 -8.84 38.15 -22.24
CA ARG A 27 -7.60 37.37 -22.04
C ARG A 27 -6.75 37.96 -20.92
N GLN A 28 -6.83 39.26 -20.65
CA GLN A 28 -6.15 39.88 -19.50
C GLN A 28 -6.71 39.34 -18.18
N GLU A 29 -8.04 39.16 -18.07
CA GLU A 29 -8.67 38.60 -16.87
C GLU A 29 -8.20 37.16 -16.61
N ARG A 30 -8.14 36.32 -17.65
CA ARG A 30 -7.58 34.97 -17.57
C ARG A 30 -6.12 34.96 -17.10
N TYR A 31 -5.29 35.89 -17.60
CA TYR A 31 -3.90 36.00 -17.16
C TYR A 31 -3.77 36.53 -15.73
N ARG A 32 -4.61 37.48 -15.29
CA ARG A 32 -4.65 37.96 -13.91
C ARG A 32 -4.99 36.84 -12.93
N LYS A 33 -6.00 36.01 -13.25
CA LYS A 33 -6.33 34.81 -12.46
C LYS A 33 -5.14 33.86 -12.37
N LYS A 34 -4.51 33.55 -13.51
CA LYS A 34 -3.34 32.66 -13.55
C LYS A 34 -2.14 33.19 -12.76
N ILE A 35 -1.90 34.51 -12.78
CA ILE A 35 -0.86 35.15 -11.98
C ILE A 35 -1.20 35.02 -10.49
N LYS A 36 -2.45 35.25 -10.08
CA LYS A 36 -2.90 35.08 -8.71
C LYS A 36 -2.67 33.64 -8.22
N ASP A 37 -3.02 32.65 -9.04
CA ASP A 37 -2.80 31.24 -8.72
C ASP A 37 -1.29 30.91 -8.56
N LEU A 38 -0.43 31.49 -9.41
CA LEU A 38 1.03 31.32 -9.31
C LEU A 38 1.61 32.00 -8.07
N PHE A 39 1.10 33.15 -7.67
CA PHE A 39 1.48 33.80 -6.42
C PHE A 39 1.11 32.95 -5.22
N TRP A 40 -0.13 32.48 -5.16
CA TRP A 40 -0.59 31.60 -4.10
C TRP A 40 0.24 30.31 -4.03
N THR A 41 0.51 29.70 -5.18
CA THR A 41 1.40 28.52 -5.27
C THR A 41 2.80 28.82 -4.77
N LYS A 42 3.37 29.99 -5.10
CA LYS A 42 4.69 30.42 -4.62
C LYS A 42 4.71 30.58 -3.10
N GLU A 43 3.70 31.24 -2.53
CA GLU A 43 3.58 31.44 -1.09
C GLU A 43 3.45 30.10 -0.37
N PHE A 44 2.55 29.23 -0.83
CA PHE A 44 2.35 27.90 -0.29
C PHE A 44 3.63 27.04 -0.31
N ILE A 45 4.32 26.99 -1.46
CA ILE A 45 5.60 26.28 -1.59
C ILE A 45 6.64 26.86 -0.62
N THR A 46 6.66 28.18 -0.47
CA THR A 46 7.60 28.85 0.44
C THR A 46 7.34 28.49 1.89
N GLN A 47 6.07 28.42 2.30
CA GLN A 47 5.63 28.01 3.63
C GLN A 47 5.98 26.54 3.92
N ILE A 48 5.67 25.61 3.00
CA ILE A 48 6.04 24.19 3.16
C ILE A 48 7.55 24.02 3.30
N PHE A 49 8.34 24.67 2.43
CA PHE A 49 9.80 24.58 2.53
C PHE A 49 10.36 25.28 3.77
N HIS A 50 9.60 26.15 4.44
CA HIS A 50 10.03 26.77 5.69
C HIS A 50 10.06 25.76 6.85
N GLU A 51 9.15 24.80 6.84
CA GLU A 51 9.08 23.73 7.85
C GLU A 51 10.25 22.74 7.75
N LEU A 52 10.86 22.62 6.56
CA LEU A 52 11.99 21.72 6.34
C LEU A 52 13.33 22.40 6.69
N PRO A 53 14.37 21.62 7.03
CA PRO A 53 15.71 22.15 7.28
C PRO A 53 16.18 23.01 6.10
N GLN A 54 16.70 24.20 6.42
CA GLN A 54 17.16 25.18 5.42
C GLN A 54 18.59 24.92 4.95
N ASP A 55 19.31 24.04 5.63
CA ASP A 55 20.66 23.66 5.28
C ASP A 55 20.69 23.01 3.90
N ILE A 56 21.80 23.23 3.18
CA ILE A 56 21.96 22.75 1.83
C ILE A 56 21.85 21.22 1.87
N PHE A 57 20.82 20.67 1.21
CA PHE A 57 20.55 19.23 1.03
C PHE A 57 21.69 18.42 0.37
N ASP A 58 22.84 19.06 0.13
CA ASP A 58 24.07 18.46 -0.38
C ASP A 58 24.97 17.91 0.76
N TYR A 59 24.57 18.07 2.02
CA TYR A 59 25.25 17.54 3.21
C TYR A 59 24.41 16.49 3.95
N ASN A 60 25.07 15.75 4.83
CA ASN A 60 24.42 14.84 5.78
C ASN A 60 23.48 15.64 6.70
N ILE A 61 22.19 15.23 6.76
CA ILE A 61 21.15 15.88 7.58
C ILE A 61 20.73 14.95 8.72
N SER A 62 20.33 15.54 9.84
CA SER A 62 19.75 14.79 10.96
C SER A 62 18.35 14.27 10.61
N PRO A 63 18.08 12.96 10.77
CA PRO A 63 16.74 12.41 10.59
C PRO A 63 15.68 13.10 11.46
N LYS A 64 16.05 13.49 12.68
CA LYS A 64 15.16 14.17 13.62
C LYS A 64 14.71 15.54 13.13
N GLN A 65 15.58 16.28 12.44
CA GLN A 65 15.24 17.59 11.89
C GLN A 65 14.24 17.46 10.73
N ILE A 66 14.43 16.48 9.84
CA ILE A 66 13.47 16.21 8.76
C ILE A 66 12.14 15.70 9.34
N ALA A 67 12.18 14.80 10.32
CA ALA A 67 10.98 14.29 10.98
C ALA A 67 10.15 15.41 11.63
N ARG A 68 10.79 16.40 12.28
CA ARG A 68 10.10 17.59 12.83
C ARG A 68 9.44 18.42 11.75
N GLY A 69 10.14 18.68 10.65
CA GLY A 69 9.56 19.43 9.53
C GLY A 69 8.37 18.71 8.92
N LEU A 70 8.47 17.39 8.72
CA LEU A 70 7.35 16.57 8.24
C LEU A 70 6.19 16.53 9.24
N LEU A 71 6.47 16.48 10.54
CA LEU A 71 5.45 16.53 11.59
C LEU A 71 4.65 17.85 11.52
N ASN A 72 5.34 18.98 11.35
CA ASN A 72 4.68 20.28 11.15
C ASN A 72 3.86 20.30 9.87
N ILE A 73 4.41 19.76 8.77
CA ILE A 73 3.71 19.71 7.48
C ILE A 73 2.39 18.93 7.61
N VAL A 74 2.47 17.73 8.17
CA VAL A 74 1.30 16.86 8.38
C VAL A 74 0.31 17.51 9.34
N THR A 75 0.77 18.29 10.32
CA THR A 75 -0.12 18.97 11.27
C THR A 75 -0.84 20.16 10.65
N ASN A 76 -0.16 20.96 9.85
CA ASN A 76 -0.64 22.28 9.42
C ASN A 76 -1.31 22.26 8.04
N TYR A 77 -0.97 21.29 7.18
CA TYR A 77 -1.41 21.30 5.77
C TYR A 77 -2.17 20.04 5.34
N SER A 78 -2.39 19.07 6.24
CA SER A 78 -3.23 17.91 5.91
C SER A 78 -4.70 18.33 5.88
N LYS A 79 -5.39 17.98 4.80
CA LYS A 79 -6.84 18.10 4.72
C LYS A 79 -7.44 16.85 5.38
N ILE A 80 -8.38 17.06 6.29
CA ILE A 80 -9.20 16.01 6.86
C ILE A 80 -10.54 16.09 6.16
N ASP A 81 -10.98 14.98 5.58
CA ASP A 81 -12.37 14.86 5.13
C ASP A 81 -13.26 14.62 6.35
N GLU A 82 -14.14 15.58 6.67
CA GLU A 82 -15.02 15.51 7.85
C GLU A 82 -16.00 14.34 7.79
N ASP A 83 -16.31 13.87 6.58
CA ASP A 83 -17.18 12.71 6.35
C ASP A 83 -16.44 11.37 6.55
N ASN A 84 -15.11 11.39 6.65
CA ASN A 84 -14.28 10.18 6.70
C ASN A 84 -13.22 10.22 7.83
N ASN A 85 -13.47 9.44 8.89
CA ASN A 85 -12.58 9.33 10.05
C ASN A 85 -11.20 8.70 9.76
N LEU A 86 -10.99 8.14 8.56
CA LEU A 86 -9.72 7.50 8.20
C LEU A 86 -8.55 8.48 8.14
N ASP A 87 -8.79 9.71 7.68
CA ASP A 87 -7.75 10.73 7.53
C ASP A 87 -7.23 11.18 8.89
N GLU A 88 -8.13 11.37 9.86
CA GLU A 88 -7.78 11.76 11.22
C GLU A 88 -6.93 10.68 11.90
N GLU A 89 -7.33 9.41 11.80
CA GLU A 89 -6.56 8.30 12.37
C GLU A 89 -5.20 8.13 11.68
N ALA A 90 -5.13 8.31 10.35
CA ALA A 90 -3.87 8.27 9.61
C ALA A 90 -2.91 9.37 10.07
N ILE A 91 -3.39 10.60 10.18
CA ILE A 91 -2.61 11.72 10.68
C ILE A 91 -2.11 11.43 12.10
N LYS A 92 -2.98 10.92 12.98
CA LYS A 92 -2.60 10.54 14.35
C LYS A 92 -1.48 9.50 14.37
N LYS A 93 -1.62 8.42 13.60
CA LYS A 93 -0.60 7.36 13.47
C LYS A 93 0.74 7.90 12.94
N ILE A 94 0.71 8.74 11.91
CA ILE A 94 1.91 9.35 11.34
C ILE A 94 2.59 10.24 12.39
N LYS A 95 1.82 11.07 13.10
CA LYS A 95 2.33 11.91 14.19
C LYS A 95 3.01 11.08 15.27
N GLU A 96 2.35 10.03 15.76
CA GLU A 96 2.91 9.11 16.77
C GLU A 96 4.25 8.52 16.31
N ARG A 97 4.33 8.02 15.07
CA ARG A 97 5.58 7.44 14.55
C ARG A 97 6.71 8.46 14.40
N LEU A 98 6.41 9.65 13.87
CA LEU A 98 7.40 10.72 13.74
C LEU A 98 7.87 11.22 15.11
N THR A 99 6.96 11.37 16.07
CA THR A 99 7.29 11.76 17.45
C THR A 99 8.24 10.75 18.10
N ILE A 100 7.95 9.45 17.98
CA ILE A 100 8.86 8.39 18.47
C ILE A 100 10.26 8.58 17.85
N LEU A 101 10.36 8.79 16.55
CA LEU A 101 11.67 9.00 15.88
C LEU A 101 12.42 10.23 16.41
N ILE A 102 11.70 11.30 16.74
CA ILE A 102 12.27 12.54 17.28
C ILE A 102 12.77 12.33 18.72
N GLU A 103 12.00 11.62 19.52
CA GLU A 103 12.20 11.42 20.97
C GLU A 103 13.16 10.27 21.32
N ILE A 104 13.48 9.37 20.38
CA ILE A 104 14.47 8.29 20.63
C ILE A 104 15.78 8.88 21.18
N ASP A 105 16.21 8.42 22.35
CA ASP A 105 17.44 8.89 23.01
C ASP A 105 18.73 8.42 22.32
N TYR A 106 18.62 7.47 21.39
CA TYR A 106 19.77 6.99 20.63
C TYR A 106 20.25 8.04 19.60
N PRO A 107 21.56 8.34 19.54
CA PRO A 107 22.09 9.28 18.57
C PRO A 107 22.02 8.68 17.16
N LEU A 108 21.12 9.21 16.34
CA LEU A 108 21.07 8.90 14.91
C LEU A 108 22.12 9.76 14.18
N PRO A 109 23.07 9.16 13.45
CA PRO A 109 24.06 9.92 12.70
C PRO A 109 23.38 10.74 11.61
N ASN A 110 24.00 11.86 11.24
CA ASN A 110 23.59 12.59 10.06
C ASN A 110 23.86 11.71 8.83
N MET A 111 22.89 11.64 7.91
CA MET A 111 22.93 10.76 6.74
C MET A 111 22.46 11.51 5.49
N LEU A 112 22.63 10.92 4.30
CA LEU A 112 22.19 11.57 3.08
C LEU A 112 20.66 11.72 3.05
N VAL A 113 20.18 12.77 2.41
CA VAL A 113 18.74 13.12 2.42
C VAL A 113 17.85 12.01 1.87
N ASN A 114 18.30 11.33 0.82
CA ASN A 114 17.61 10.17 0.26
C ASN A 114 17.51 9.01 1.27
N GLU A 115 18.55 8.78 2.08
CA GLU A 115 18.55 7.76 3.12
C GLU A 115 17.58 8.14 4.25
N VAL A 116 17.58 9.40 4.69
CA VAL A 116 16.60 9.90 5.68
C VAL A 116 15.17 9.70 5.17
N LEU A 117 14.89 10.10 3.93
CA LEU A 117 13.56 9.98 3.35
C LEU A 117 13.13 8.52 3.19
N THR A 118 14.06 7.63 2.85
CA THR A 118 13.78 6.18 2.76
C THR A 118 13.46 5.62 4.15
N LEU A 119 14.26 5.97 5.17
CA LEU A 119 14.03 5.56 6.55
C LEU A 119 12.64 6.00 7.05
N ILE A 120 12.28 7.27 6.82
CA ILE A 120 10.97 7.81 7.24
C ILE A 120 9.83 7.19 6.44
N ALA A 121 10.01 6.98 5.13
CA ALA A 121 9.02 6.31 4.31
C ALA A 121 8.76 4.88 4.81
N ASP A 122 9.82 4.12 5.10
CA ASP A 122 9.69 2.74 5.61
C ASP A 122 9.04 2.70 7.00
N LEU A 123 9.30 3.71 7.85
CA LEU A 123 8.65 3.87 9.16
C LEU A 123 7.12 4.01 9.05
N ILE A 124 6.63 4.68 8.00
CA ILE A 124 5.21 5.01 7.84
C ILE A 124 4.49 4.00 6.93
N LYS A 125 5.17 3.47 5.90
CA LYS A 125 4.60 2.67 4.80
C LYS A 125 3.77 1.46 5.26
N ASN A 126 4.14 0.87 6.39
CA ASN A 126 3.48 -0.34 6.91
C ASN A 126 2.47 -0.07 8.02
N GLU A 127 2.21 1.19 8.35
CA GLU A 127 1.14 1.53 9.28
C GLU A 127 -0.23 1.13 8.74
N ARG A 128 -1.15 0.91 9.67
CA ARG A 128 -2.54 0.58 9.41
C ARG A 128 -3.41 1.46 10.28
N VAL A 129 -4.51 1.91 9.69
CA VAL A 129 -5.55 2.74 10.31
C VAL A 129 -6.85 1.93 10.33
N ASP A 130 -7.80 2.36 11.15
CA ASP A 130 -9.11 1.75 11.37
C ASP A 130 -9.02 0.25 11.69
N CYS A 131 -7.99 -0.10 12.45
CA CYS A 131 -7.79 -1.46 12.93
C CYS A 131 -8.71 -1.70 14.13
N SER A 132 -9.80 -2.44 13.92
CA SER A 132 -10.70 -2.85 15.00
C SER A 132 -10.57 -4.34 15.34
N GLU A 133 -10.90 -4.67 16.58
CA GLU A 133 -11.23 -6.04 16.97
C GLU A 133 -12.49 -6.54 16.23
N PRO A 134 -12.75 -7.87 16.20
CA PRO A 134 -13.96 -8.41 15.59
C PRO A 134 -15.24 -7.81 16.22
N ARG A 135 -16.03 -7.08 15.43
CA ARG A 135 -17.32 -6.51 15.85
C ARG A 135 -18.51 -7.31 15.32
N GLY A 136 -19.58 -7.40 16.12
CA GLY A 136 -20.84 -8.00 15.71
C GLY A 136 -21.48 -7.19 14.58
N GLY A 137 -22.07 -7.86 13.59
CA GLY A 137 -22.68 -7.19 12.42
C GLY A 137 -21.70 -6.75 11.33
N CYS A 138 -20.38 -6.86 11.55
CA CYS A 138 -19.36 -6.47 10.57
C CYS A 138 -18.65 -7.69 9.95
N LEU A 139 -18.17 -7.52 8.71
CA LEU A 139 -17.21 -8.45 8.13
C LEU A 139 -15.88 -8.30 8.86
N HIS A 140 -15.25 -9.42 9.20
CA HIS A 140 -13.92 -9.42 9.81
C HIS A 140 -12.88 -9.90 8.79
N THR A 141 -11.89 -9.07 8.51
CA THR A 141 -10.79 -9.37 7.60
C THR A 141 -9.49 -9.46 8.38
N ALA A 142 -8.82 -10.61 8.32
CA ALA A 142 -7.50 -10.77 8.92
C ALA A 142 -6.66 -11.77 8.12
N SER A 143 -5.34 -11.75 8.37
CA SER A 143 -4.43 -12.73 7.79
C SER A 143 -4.59 -14.07 8.49
N TYR A 144 -4.60 -15.16 7.72
CA TYR A 144 -4.61 -16.54 8.26
C TYR A 144 -3.47 -16.79 9.26
N LYS A 145 -2.36 -16.04 9.16
CA LYS A 145 -1.18 -16.14 10.04
C LYS A 145 -1.44 -15.72 11.49
N LYS A 146 -2.47 -14.91 11.75
CA LYS A 146 -2.79 -14.43 13.12
C LYS A 146 -3.62 -15.43 13.94
N GLY A 147 -4.07 -16.54 13.35
CA GLY A 147 -4.42 -17.79 14.04
C GLY A 147 -5.64 -17.80 14.99
N ILE A 148 -6.27 -16.67 15.32
CA ILE A 148 -7.43 -16.64 16.22
C ILE A 148 -8.70 -16.43 15.40
N TRP A 149 -9.52 -17.47 15.30
CA TRP A 149 -10.74 -17.43 14.50
C TRP A 149 -11.92 -18.00 15.30
N LEU A 150 -12.90 -17.15 15.52
CA LEU A 150 -14.17 -17.51 16.17
C LEU A 150 -15.01 -18.36 15.22
N ASN A 151 -15.88 -19.21 15.77
CA ASN A 151 -16.78 -20.09 14.99
C ASN A 151 -17.80 -19.27 14.16
N ARG A 152 -17.39 -18.78 12.99
CA ARG A 152 -18.24 -18.06 12.04
C ARG A 152 -18.91 -19.06 11.08
N PRO A 153 -20.17 -18.85 10.69
CA PRO A 153 -20.90 -19.77 9.80
C PRO A 153 -20.33 -19.80 8.37
N TYR A 154 -19.70 -18.72 7.92
CA TYR A 154 -19.09 -18.59 6.60
C TYR A 154 -17.67 -18.04 6.73
N ASN A 155 -16.72 -18.73 6.09
CA ASN A 155 -15.30 -18.37 6.13
C ASN A 155 -14.76 -18.30 4.71
N PHE A 156 -14.23 -17.14 4.34
CA PHE A 156 -13.67 -16.89 3.01
C PHE A 156 -12.14 -16.79 3.12
N ILE A 157 -11.45 -17.66 2.41
CA ILE A 157 -9.99 -17.65 2.30
C ILE A 157 -9.64 -17.27 0.86
N VAL A 158 -9.13 -16.05 0.69
CA VAL A 158 -8.84 -15.44 -0.62
C VAL A 158 -7.32 -15.42 -0.87
N GLY A 159 -6.92 -15.38 -2.15
CA GLY A 159 -5.51 -15.31 -2.54
C GLY A 159 -4.78 -16.65 -2.46
N MET A 160 -5.49 -17.76 -2.67
CA MET A 160 -4.92 -19.12 -2.67
C MET A 160 -4.22 -19.47 -4.00
N ASP A 161 -3.54 -18.51 -4.62
CA ASP A 161 -2.73 -18.71 -5.82
C ASP A 161 -1.29 -19.15 -5.47
N SER A 162 -0.60 -19.76 -6.41
CA SER A 162 0.75 -20.31 -6.21
C SER A 162 1.82 -19.24 -6.02
N ALA A 163 1.55 -17.99 -6.39
CA ALA A 163 2.48 -16.88 -6.19
C ALA A 163 2.42 -16.34 -4.75
N LYS A 164 1.24 -16.38 -4.12
CA LYS A 164 1.01 -15.85 -2.76
C LYS A 164 1.06 -16.89 -1.66
N PHE A 165 0.60 -18.12 -1.89
CA PHE A 165 0.56 -19.17 -0.86
C PHE A 165 1.51 -20.33 -1.18
N PRO A 166 2.35 -20.80 -0.23
CA PRO A 166 2.39 -20.50 1.21
C PRO A 166 3.37 -19.38 1.61
N ASP A 167 3.35 -18.25 0.90
CA ASP A 167 4.39 -17.23 0.76
C ASP A 167 5.62 -17.73 -0.02
N SER A 168 6.14 -16.86 -0.90
CA SER A 168 7.54 -16.96 -1.29
C SER A 168 8.40 -16.65 -0.06
N ALA A 169 9.40 -17.49 0.21
CA ALA A 169 10.36 -17.25 1.29
C ALA A 169 11.12 -15.96 0.96
N HIS A 170 10.62 -14.81 1.42
CA HIS A 170 11.33 -13.57 1.24
C HIS A 170 12.50 -13.55 2.23
N ASP A 171 13.70 -13.45 1.68
CA ASP A 171 14.98 -13.41 2.39
C ASP A 171 15.18 -12.08 3.13
N GLY A 172 14.28 -11.77 4.06
CA GLY A 172 14.38 -10.59 4.93
C GLY A 172 15.27 -10.79 6.16
N SER A 173 16.12 -11.82 6.18
CA SER A 173 16.94 -12.15 7.34
C SER A 173 18.41 -11.95 7.02
N ILE A 174 19.11 -11.24 7.90
CA ILE A 174 20.56 -11.01 7.83
C ILE A 174 21.31 -12.36 7.88
N PHE A 175 20.75 -13.36 8.55
CA PHE A 175 21.37 -14.67 8.69
C PHE A 175 21.01 -15.59 7.52
N LEU A 176 22.03 -16.24 6.98
CA LEU A 176 21.90 -17.35 6.05
C LEU A 176 21.27 -18.57 6.75
N ASP A 177 20.62 -19.42 5.97
CA ASP A 177 20.00 -20.65 6.51
C ASP A 177 21.03 -21.57 7.20
N ALA A 178 22.27 -21.60 6.71
CA ALA A 178 23.35 -22.35 7.34
C ALA A 178 23.69 -21.81 8.74
N GLU A 179 23.71 -20.49 8.90
CA GLU A 179 23.98 -19.83 10.19
C GLU A 179 22.83 -20.07 11.16
N LYS A 180 21.58 -19.91 10.70
CA LYS A 180 20.37 -20.20 11.50
C LYS A 180 20.38 -21.63 12.02
N LYS A 181 20.67 -22.60 11.15
CA LYS A 181 20.76 -24.02 11.52
C LYS A 181 21.80 -24.26 12.61
N ASN A 182 22.95 -23.60 12.56
CA ASN A 182 24.00 -23.73 13.56
C ASN A 182 23.62 -23.14 14.93
N THR A 183 22.71 -22.16 14.98
CA THR A 183 22.22 -21.63 16.27
C THR A 183 21.28 -22.59 17.00
N GLY A 184 20.60 -23.48 16.28
CA GLY A 184 19.53 -24.35 16.81
C GLY A 184 18.32 -23.60 17.40
N ARG A 185 18.32 -22.26 17.40
CA ARG A 185 17.29 -21.40 18.00
C ARG A 185 16.48 -20.62 16.97
N ILE A 186 16.98 -20.54 15.74
CA ILE A 186 16.35 -19.79 14.65
C ILE A 186 16.00 -20.77 13.54
N ASN A 187 14.71 -20.84 13.18
CA ASN A 187 14.26 -21.69 12.10
C ASN A 187 14.76 -21.17 10.73
N PRO A 188 15.33 -22.03 9.87
CA PRO A 188 15.69 -21.68 8.50
C PRO A 188 14.52 -21.10 7.69
N ASN A 189 14.80 -20.24 6.72
CA ASN A 189 13.78 -19.63 5.86
C ASN A 189 13.00 -20.71 5.06
N LYS A 190 13.66 -21.79 4.64
CA LYS A 190 13.03 -22.93 3.96
C LYS A 190 11.91 -23.60 4.75
N GLU A 191 11.89 -23.44 6.08
CA GLU A 191 10.85 -24.03 6.93
C GLU A 191 9.60 -23.14 7.03
N LYS A 192 9.70 -21.84 6.72
CA LYS A 192 8.57 -20.90 6.79
C LYS A 192 7.41 -21.30 5.88
N GLY A 193 7.71 -21.79 4.66
CA GLY A 193 6.67 -22.29 3.75
C GLY A 193 5.90 -23.47 4.35
N LYS A 194 6.60 -24.40 5.01
CA LYS A 194 5.98 -25.52 5.73
C LYS A 194 5.17 -25.01 6.93
N GLU A 195 5.72 -24.10 7.71
CA GLU A 195 5.03 -23.50 8.86
C GLU A 195 3.72 -22.82 8.43
N ASN A 196 3.73 -22.08 7.34
CA ASN A 196 2.55 -21.44 6.77
C ASN A 196 1.51 -22.46 6.29
N GLN A 197 1.95 -23.56 5.69
CA GLN A 197 1.07 -24.68 5.35
C GLN A 197 0.44 -25.28 6.62
N TYR A 198 1.22 -25.51 7.68
CA TYR A 198 0.70 -26.00 8.96
C TYR A 198 -0.30 -25.04 9.58
N LYS A 199 -0.03 -23.72 9.59
CA LYS A 199 -0.97 -22.70 10.07
C LYS A 199 -2.28 -22.71 9.28
N MET A 200 -2.19 -22.85 7.95
CA MET A 200 -3.38 -22.97 7.10
C MET A 200 -4.16 -24.25 7.38
N LEU A 201 -3.48 -25.39 7.57
CA LEU A 201 -4.14 -26.65 7.94
C LEU A 201 -4.83 -26.52 9.31
N GLN A 202 -4.13 -25.97 10.30
CA GLN A 202 -4.69 -25.72 11.63
C GLN A 202 -5.92 -24.80 11.55
N LEU A 203 -5.87 -23.76 10.71
CA LEU A 203 -7.02 -22.91 10.43
C LEU A 203 -8.17 -23.75 9.85
N LEU A 204 -7.96 -24.45 8.74
CA LEU A 204 -8.99 -25.25 8.09
C LEU A 204 -9.61 -26.30 9.03
N THR A 205 -8.83 -26.89 9.92
CA THR A 205 -9.32 -27.86 10.91
C THR A 205 -10.08 -27.24 12.09
N SER A 206 -9.79 -25.98 12.43
CA SER A 206 -10.45 -25.29 13.54
C SER A 206 -11.72 -24.57 13.13
N LEU A 207 -11.84 -24.20 11.84
CA LEU A 207 -13.03 -23.55 11.29
C LEU A 207 -14.24 -24.48 11.32
N LYS A 208 -15.38 -23.92 11.73
CA LYS A 208 -16.70 -24.53 11.60
C LYS A 208 -17.51 -23.83 10.51
N GLY A 209 -18.57 -24.48 10.03
CA GLY A 209 -19.43 -23.93 9.00
C GLY A 209 -18.88 -24.08 7.59
N LYS A 210 -19.31 -23.20 6.68
CA LYS A 210 -18.94 -23.28 5.26
C LYS A 210 -17.62 -22.57 5.02
N ILE A 211 -16.65 -23.32 4.47
CA ILE A 211 -15.33 -22.80 4.09
C ILE A 211 -15.30 -22.62 2.57
N ILE A 212 -14.94 -21.42 2.13
CA ILE A 212 -14.89 -21.03 0.71
C ILE A 212 -13.48 -20.55 0.43
N LEU A 213 -12.78 -21.23 -0.48
CA LEU A 213 -11.44 -20.87 -0.92
C LEU A 213 -11.49 -20.31 -2.33
N SER A 214 -10.69 -19.27 -2.59
CA SER A 214 -10.59 -18.65 -3.91
C SER A 214 -9.16 -18.21 -4.21
N TYR A 215 -8.83 -18.18 -5.50
CA TYR A 215 -7.57 -17.66 -6.03
C TYR A 215 -7.88 -16.80 -7.25
N SER A 216 -7.01 -15.83 -7.54
CA SER A 216 -7.12 -15.10 -8.80
C SER A 216 -6.51 -15.94 -9.91
N ARG A 217 -7.22 -16.12 -11.03
CA ARG A 217 -6.68 -16.79 -12.22
C ARG A 217 -5.80 -15.85 -13.05
N PHE A 218 -5.90 -14.54 -12.85
CA PHE A 218 -5.17 -13.55 -13.62
C PHE A 218 -4.60 -12.47 -12.73
N ASP A 219 -3.36 -12.07 -13.02
CA ASP A 219 -2.72 -10.89 -12.45
C ASP A 219 -2.81 -9.75 -13.47
N THR A 220 -3.55 -8.70 -13.13
CA THR A 220 -3.71 -7.53 -13.99
C THR A 220 -2.48 -6.63 -14.02
N GLN A 221 -1.62 -6.71 -13.00
CA GLN A 221 -0.40 -5.90 -12.93
C GLN A 221 0.68 -6.48 -13.84
N ASP A 222 0.90 -7.79 -13.76
CA ASP A 222 1.89 -8.51 -14.58
C ASP A 222 1.31 -9.00 -15.92
N ASN A 223 0.00 -8.79 -16.14
CA ASN A 223 -0.76 -9.25 -17.31
C ASN A 223 -0.51 -10.74 -17.63
N ARG A 224 -0.64 -11.61 -16.61
CA ARG A 224 -0.34 -13.05 -16.73
C ARG A 224 -1.34 -13.92 -15.98
N GLU A 225 -1.51 -15.15 -16.46
CA GLU A 225 -2.28 -16.15 -15.73
C GLU A 225 -1.54 -16.58 -14.45
N LEU A 226 -2.31 -16.84 -13.40
CA LEU A 226 -1.87 -17.34 -12.10
C LEU A 226 -2.41 -18.75 -11.89
N ALA A 227 -1.52 -19.64 -11.45
CA ALA A 227 -1.90 -20.99 -11.07
C ALA A 227 -2.49 -21.00 -9.65
N PRO A 228 -3.42 -21.92 -9.35
CA PRO A 228 -3.88 -22.17 -8.00
C PRO A 228 -2.73 -22.72 -7.15
N SER A 229 -2.77 -22.47 -5.84
CA SER A 229 -1.81 -23.06 -4.91
C SER A 229 -1.93 -24.58 -4.87
N SER A 230 -0.83 -25.26 -4.53
CA SER A 230 -0.83 -26.73 -4.40
C SER A 230 -1.85 -27.25 -3.38
N LEU A 231 -2.15 -26.47 -2.34
CA LEU A 231 -3.18 -26.81 -1.36
C LEU A 231 -4.58 -26.88 -1.98
N MET A 232 -4.91 -26.02 -2.94
CA MET A 232 -6.20 -26.07 -3.63
C MET A 232 -6.41 -27.41 -4.36
N LEU A 233 -5.37 -27.91 -5.04
CA LEU A 233 -5.43 -29.21 -5.70
C LEU A 233 -5.60 -30.35 -4.69
N GLN A 234 -4.89 -30.30 -3.56
CA GLN A 234 -5.05 -31.32 -2.51
C GLN A 234 -6.46 -31.31 -1.91
N LEU A 235 -7.03 -30.13 -1.66
CA LEU A 235 -8.41 -30.00 -1.19
C LEU A 235 -9.43 -30.49 -2.22
N TYR A 236 -9.18 -30.26 -3.51
CA TYR A 236 -10.02 -30.78 -4.59
C TYR A 236 -10.01 -32.31 -4.63
N ARG A 237 -8.82 -32.93 -4.60
CA ARG A 237 -8.65 -34.39 -4.52
C ARG A 237 -9.38 -34.99 -3.32
N LEU A 238 -9.25 -34.35 -2.16
CA LEU A 238 -9.96 -34.75 -0.93
C LEU A 238 -11.48 -34.63 -1.10
N LYS A 239 -11.96 -33.52 -1.66
CA LYS A 239 -13.39 -33.28 -1.88
C LYS A 239 -14.01 -34.30 -2.83
N THR A 240 -13.28 -34.74 -3.84
CA THR A 240 -13.79 -35.71 -4.83
C THR A 240 -13.46 -37.16 -4.49
N GLY A 241 -12.67 -37.41 -3.44
CA GLY A 241 -12.25 -38.76 -3.03
C GLY A 241 -11.24 -39.43 -3.98
N ASP A 242 -10.59 -38.67 -4.87
CA ASP A 242 -9.71 -39.20 -5.91
C ASP A 242 -8.35 -38.49 -5.88
N LYS A 243 -7.30 -39.26 -5.56
CA LYS A 243 -5.92 -38.77 -5.44
C LYS A 243 -5.22 -38.60 -6.78
N GLN A 244 -5.73 -39.21 -7.86
CA GLN A 244 -5.10 -39.19 -9.17
C GLN A 244 -5.42 -37.93 -9.97
N LYS A 245 -6.47 -37.19 -9.58
CA LYS A 245 -6.87 -35.96 -10.27
C LYS A 245 -5.76 -34.94 -10.36
N ASP A 246 -5.64 -34.26 -11.49
CA ASP A 246 -4.59 -33.27 -11.72
C ASP A 246 -5.14 -31.82 -11.80
N TYR A 247 -4.30 -30.88 -12.24
CA TYR A 247 -4.74 -29.49 -12.42
C TYR A 247 -5.73 -29.33 -13.58
N SER A 248 -5.66 -30.16 -14.62
CA SER A 248 -6.60 -30.14 -15.74
C SER A 248 -8.01 -30.49 -15.27
N ASP A 249 -8.13 -31.53 -14.42
CA ASP A 249 -9.38 -31.89 -13.75
C ASP A 249 -9.89 -30.77 -12.84
N PHE A 250 -8.97 -30.14 -12.10
CA PHE A 250 -9.28 -29.03 -11.22
C PHE A 250 -9.84 -27.84 -12.01
N TYR A 251 -9.19 -27.41 -13.10
CA TYR A 251 -9.67 -26.31 -13.94
C TYR A 251 -11.02 -26.62 -14.58
N SER A 252 -11.21 -27.86 -15.03
CA SER A 252 -12.47 -28.32 -15.63
C SER A 252 -13.63 -28.35 -14.62
N SER A 253 -13.33 -28.35 -13.32
CA SER A 253 -14.35 -28.32 -12.26
C SER A 253 -15.01 -26.95 -12.04
N PHE A 254 -14.40 -25.86 -12.56
CA PHE A 254 -14.98 -24.53 -12.47
C PHE A 254 -16.04 -24.35 -13.55
N GLN A 255 -17.29 -24.11 -13.12
CA GLN A 255 -18.40 -23.89 -14.06
C GLN A 255 -18.27 -22.54 -14.78
N ASN A 256 -17.96 -21.47 -14.05
CA ASN A 256 -17.76 -20.13 -14.59
C ASN A 256 -16.63 -19.43 -13.81
N THR A 257 -15.68 -18.82 -14.52
CA THR A 257 -14.72 -17.88 -13.92
C THR A 257 -15.30 -16.49 -13.97
N SER A 258 -15.51 -15.86 -12.81
CA SER A 258 -15.84 -14.43 -12.76
C SER A 258 -14.63 -13.61 -13.23
N GLY A 259 -14.84 -12.68 -14.16
CA GLY A 259 -13.78 -11.83 -14.71
C GLY A 259 -14.26 -10.41 -14.96
N PHE A 260 -13.31 -9.50 -15.14
CA PHE A 260 -13.58 -8.12 -15.56
C PHE A 260 -13.96 -8.03 -17.04
N VAL A 261 -13.52 -9.01 -17.83
CA VAL A 261 -13.87 -9.09 -19.25
C VAL A 261 -15.22 -9.79 -19.37
N PRO A 262 -16.23 -9.13 -19.93
CA PRO A 262 -17.53 -9.74 -20.11
C PRO A 262 -17.46 -10.92 -21.07
N CYS A 263 -18.15 -12.01 -20.73
CA CYS A 263 -18.15 -13.22 -21.55
C CYS A 263 -18.99 -13.07 -22.82
N LYS A 264 -19.90 -12.09 -22.86
CA LYS A 264 -20.77 -11.81 -23.99
C LYS A 264 -20.43 -10.45 -24.60
N PRO A 265 -20.44 -10.33 -25.95
CA PRO A 265 -20.20 -9.05 -26.62
C PRO A 265 -21.16 -7.93 -26.19
N GLN A 266 -22.39 -8.27 -25.79
CA GLN A 266 -23.40 -7.30 -25.35
C GLN A 266 -23.16 -6.75 -23.94
N GLU A 267 -22.25 -7.36 -23.18
CA GLU A 267 -21.88 -6.91 -21.84
C GLU A 267 -20.60 -6.03 -21.89
N ILE A 268 -19.98 -5.89 -23.08
CA ILE A 268 -18.84 -5.00 -23.32
C ILE A 268 -19.35 -3.56 -23.35
N LEU A 269 -18.88 -2.76 -22.40
CA LEU A 269 -19.15 -1.32 -22.38
C LEU A 269 -18.61 -0.69 -23.66
N ASP A 270 -19.47 0.01 -24.40
CA ASP A 270 -19.06 0.81 -25.53
C ASP A 270 -18.95 2.30 -25.16
N SER A 271 -18.60 3.14 -26.12
CA SER A 271 -18.43 4.59 -25.89
C SER A 271 -19.72 5.30 -25.43
N ALA A 272 -20.90 4.69 -25.56
CA ALA A 272 -22.16 5.23 -25.10
C ALA A 272 -22.43 4.94 -23.60
N ASP A 273 -21.78 3.92 -23.04
CA ASP A 273 -21.98 3.49 -21.64
C ASP A 273 -21.06 4.21 -20.63
N TRP A 274 -20.18 5.10 -21.09
CA TRP A 274 -19.24 5.85 -20.24
C TRP A 274 -19.90 6.81 -19.24
N PHE A 275 -21.18 7.14 -19.44
CA PHE A 275 -21.91 8.11 -18.58
C PHE A 275 -22.65 7.46 -17.40
N LEU A 276 -22.50 6.15 -17.16
CA LEU A 276 -23.15 5.46 -16.05
C LEU A 276 -22.35 5.46 -14.73
N TYR A 277 -21.30 6.29 -14.61
CA TYR A 277 -20.53 6.48 -13.37
C TYR A 277 -20.28 7.97 -13.07
#